data_AF-A0A1Y2HM74-F1
#
_entry.id   AF-A0A1Y2HM74-F1
#
_cell.length_a   1.000
_cell.length_b   1.000
_cell.length_c   1.000
_cell.angle_alpha   90.00
_cell.angle_beta   90.00
_cell.angle_gamma   90.00
#
_symmetry.space_group_name_H-M   'P 1'
#
loop_
_entity.id
_entity.type
_entity.pdbx_description
1 polymer ?
#
loop_
_entity_poly.entity_id
_entity_poly.type
_entity_poly.pdbx_seq_one_letter_code
_entity_poly.pdbx_strand_id
1 'polypeptide(L)'
;MVRATCPPDRRIALRAVPASVAAPVLVNCTANPSATLSVTAAEGTWRDWDSGKLGSGSKTSQFSCARYGQPQAAYYSYQWAPVLDVYEGNKVVGNVTADFALVEVTGRNTFAYVLTADAVGCRRMPQGAVSVLSSSSGGAGWTRNNFRSCFSSVDSAFTSSIAASTPYEIFNRTNGNKLTWGNSENALYMFRATVLDPQFSYCTLSTEFAVQVYGAPLPAGTQVGIVVGFIVAVLAALAASYWVYRRNKTKEKTD
;
A
#
# COMPACT_ATOMS: atom_id res chain seq x y z
N MET A 1 -41.62 -13.44 11.18
CA MET A 1 -40.50 -12.59 10.73
C MET A 1 -39.39 -13.51 10.22
N VAL A 2 -39.11 -13.51 8.91
CA VAL A 2 -37.98 -14.25 8.34
C VAL A 2 -36.74 -13.38 8.54
N ARG A 3 -35.83 -13.80 9.41
CA ARG A 3 -34.50 -13.17 9.49
C ARG A 3 -33.73 -13.59 8.24
N ALA A 4 -33.42 -12.65 7.36
CA ALA A 4 -32.48 -12.90 6.27
C ALA A 4 -31.12 -13.25 6.89
N THR A 5 -30.70 -14.51 6.76
CA THR A 5 -29.39 -14.98 7.19
C THR A 5 -28.37 -14.74 6.10
N CYS A 6 -27.12 -14.47 6.50
CA CYS A 6 -26.01 -14.38 5.56
C CYS A 6 -25.82 -15.75 4.88
N PRO A 7 -25.78 -15.83 3.53
CA PRO A 7 -25.45 -17.08 2.87
C PRO A 7 -24.05 -17.55 3.32
N PRO A 8 -23.88 -18.83 3.71
CA PRO A 8 -22.63 -19.31 4.32
C PRO A 8 -21.44 -19.19 3.37
N ASP A 9 -21.68 -19.27 2.06
CA ASP A 9 -20.64 -19.24 1.02
C ASP A 9 -20.44 -17.86 0.40
N ARG A 10 -21.08 -16.81 0.95
CA ARG A 10 -20.92 -15.45 0.43
C ARG A 10 -19.63 -14.83 0.95
N ARG A 11 -18.74 -14.47 0.04
CA ARG A 11 -17.47 -13.79 0.34
C ARG A 11 -17.18 -12.70 -0.67
N ILE A 12 -16.23 -11.83 -0.33
CA ILE A 12 -15.65 -10.88 -1.29
C ILE A 12 -14.19 -11.25 -1.53
N ALA A 13 -13.68 -10.93 -2.71
CA ALA A 13 -12.26 -11.04 -3.00
C ALA A 13 -11.85 -9.97 -4.01
N LEU A 14 -10.57 -9.64 -4.01
CA LEU A 14 -9.99 -8.81 -5.06
C LEU A 14 -10.15 -9.52 -6.41
N ARG A 15 -10.59 -8.79 -7.43
CA ARG A 15 -10.70 -9.31 -8.78
C ARG A 15 -9.31 -9.73 -9.26
N ALA A 16 -9.20 -10.98 -9.69
CA ALA A 16 -8.00 -11.46 -10.34
C ALA A 16 -7.79 -10.70 -11.66
N VAL A 17 -6.62 -10.08 -11.80
CA VAL A 17 -6.17 -9.47 -13.05
C VAL A 17 -5.02 -10.33 -13.56
N PRO A 18 -4.96 -10.65 -14.87
CA PRO A 18 -3.82 -11.36 -15.42
C PRO A 18 -2.52 -10.65 -15.07
N ALA A 19 -1.49 -11.42 -14.73
CA ALA A 19 -0.19 -10.87 -14.38
C ALA A 19 0.34 -10.03 -15.54
N SER A 20 0.76 -8.79 -15.24
CA SER A 20 1.46 -7.96 -16.22
C SER A 20 2.76 -8.68 -16.60
N VAL A 21 2.99 -8.87 -17.90
CA VAL A 21 4.20 -9.51 -18.44
C VAL A 21 5.47 -8.75 -18.00
N ALA A 22 5.34 -7.45 -17.70
CA ALA A 22 6.45 -6.59 -17.27
C ALA A 22 6.69 -6.58 -15.75
N ALA A 23 5.80 -7.17 -14.93
CA ALA A 23 5.96 -7.16 -13.49
C ALA A 23 6.86 -8.32 -13.03
N PRO A 24 7.90 -8.07 -12.21
CA PRO A 24 8.67 -9.15 -11.61
C PRO A 24 7.77 -9.95 -10.66
N VAL A 25 7.91 -11.27 -10.63
CA VAL A 25 7.16 -12.13 -9.70
C VAL A 25 7.95 -12.28 -8.41
N LEU A 26 7.55 -11.60 -7.32
CA LEU A 26 8.21 -11.77 -6.02
C LEU A 26 7.89 -13.12 -5.37
N VAL A 27 6.65 -13.57 -5.50
CA VAL A 27 6.16 -14.83 -4.95
C VAL A 27 5.12 -15.42 -5.89
N ASN A 28 5.19 -16.73 -6.11
CA ASN A 28 4.25 -17.46 -6.94
C ASN A 28 3.39 -18.36 -6.05
N CYS A 29 2.26 -17.82 -5.60
CA CYS A 29 1.29 -18.52 -4.76
C CYS A 29 0.55 -19.62 -5.50
N THR A 30 0.49 -19.56 -6.83
CA THR A 30 -0.11 -20.61 -7.67
C THR A 30 0.76 -21.87 -7.67
N ALA A 31 2.08 -21.71 -7.72
CA ALA A 31 3.02 -22.82 -7.65
C ALA A 31 3.25 -23.32 -6.21
N ASN A 32 3.25 -22.41 -5.23
CA ASN A 32 3.42 -22.77 -3.81
C ASN A 32 2.40 -22.00 -2.93
N PRO A 33 1.21 -22.57 -2.69
CA PRO A 33 0.15 -21.93 -1.91
C PRO A 33 0.52 -21.68 -0.43
N SER A 34 1.53 -22.37 0.08
CA SER A 34 2.01 -22.24 1.46
C SER A 34 3.23 -21.33 1.58
N ALA A 35 3.67 -20.69 0.49
CA ALA A 35 4.83 -19.81 0.52
C ALA A 35 4.61 -18.61 1.47
N THR A 36 5.67 -18.28 2.19
CA THR A 36 5.74 -17.12 3.09
C THR A 36 6.92 -16.23 2.73
N LEU A 37 6.76 -14.93 2.95
CA LEU A 37 7.81 -13.94 2.67
C LEU A 37 7.89 -12.93 3.81
N SER A 38 9.11 -12.67 4.29
CA SER A 38 9.38 -11.58 5.22
C SER A 38 9.38 -10.25 4.47
N VAL A 39 8.50 -9.33 4.86
CA VAL A 39 8.41 -7.97 4.32
C VAL A 39 8.88 -6.99 5.38
N THR A 40 9.91 -6.22 5.08
CA THR A 40 10.46 -5.23 6.01
C THR A 40 10.11 -3.81 5.56
N ALA A 41 9.52 -3.04 6.47
CA ALA A 41 9.34 -1.61 6.34
C ALA A 41 10.49 -0.89 7.06
N ALA A 42 11.12 0.07 6.40
CA ALA A 42 12.17 0.89 6.99
C ALA A 42 11.59 1.82 8.08
N GLU A 43 12.48 2.37 8.91
CA GLU A 43 12.10 3.42 9.87
C GLU A 43 11.37 4.58 9.19
N GLY A 44 10.32 5.11 9.83
CA GLY A 44 9.50 6.19 9.28
C GLY A 44 8.53 5.81 8.15
N THR A 45 8.66 4.60 7.58
CA THR A 45 7.80 4.11 6.47
C THR A 45 6.61 3.26 6.93
N TRP A 46 6.42 3.16 8.25
CA TRP A 46 5.27 2.51 8.85
C TRP A 46 4.78 3.28 10.08
N ARG A 47 3.50 3.11 10.37
CA ARG A 47 2.79 3.69 11.50
C ARG A 47 2.31 2.57 12.41
N ASP A 48 2.50 2.79 13.69
CA ASP A 48 1.93 1.94 14.73
C ASP A 48 0.43 2.26 14.87
N TRP A 49 -0.44 1.25 14.72
CA TRP A 49 -1.88 1.49 14.70
C TRP A 49 -2.47 1.82 16.07
N ASP A 50 -1.80 1.40 17.15
CA ASP A 50 -2.27 1.63 18.52
C ASP A 50 -1.94 3.05 18.99
N SER A 51 -0.70 3.50 18.74
CA SER A 51 -0.23 4.83 19.12
C SER A 51 -0.46 5.89 18.05
N GLY A 52 -0.73 5.48 16.81
CA GLY A 52 -0.82 6.36 15.66
C GLY A 52 0.49 7.05 15.29
N LYS A 53 1.64 6.70 15.90
CA LYS A 53 2.95 7.32 15.64
C LYS A 53 3.73 6.60 14.56
N LEU A 54 4.65 7.30 13.91
CA LEU A 54 5.61 6.66 12.99
C LEU A 54 6.58 5.79 13.79
N GLY A 55 6.91 4.63 13.24
CA GLY A 55 7.86 3.72 13.84
C GLY A 55 9.28 4.26 13.81
N SER A 56 9.98 4.19 14.95
CA SER A 56 11.37 4.63 15.13
C SER A 56 12.42 3.56 14.78
N GLY A 57 12.02 2.51 14.07
CA GLY A 57 12.90 1.42 13.67
C GLY A 57 12.30 0.62 12.54
N SER A 58 13.06 -0.32 11.97
CA SER A 58 12.51 -1.22 10.95
C SER A 58 11.50 -2.19 11.55
N LYS A 59 10.45 -2.51 10.79
CA LYS A 59 9.41 -3.49 11.18
C LYS A 59 9.33 -4.57 10.13
N THR A 60 9.44 -5.83 10.56
CA THR A 60 9.29 -6.98 9.68
C THR A 60 7.95 -7.65 9.93
N SER A 61 7.21 -7.91 8.85
CA SER A 61 5.92 -8.58 8.84
C SER A 61 5.97 -9.80 7.93
N GLN A 62 5.15 -10.81 8.22
CA GLN A 62 5.09 -12.04 7.43
C GLN A 62 3.92 -12.01 6.45
N PHE A 63 4.23 -12.12 5.16
CA PHE A 63 3.27 -12.41 4.11
C PHE A 63 3.07 -13.94 4.00
N SER A 64 1.84 -14.36 3.72
CA SER A 64 1.49 -15.76 3.46
C SER A 64 0.52 -15.86 2.28
N CYS A 65 0.84 -16.72 1.32
CA CYS A 65 -0.01 -17.00 0.16
C CYS A 65 -1.39 -17.54 0.56
N ALA A 66 -1.47 -18.35 1.61
CA ALA A 66 -2.73 -18.92 2.09
C ALA A 66 -3.71 -17.85 2.60
N ARG A 67 -3.20 -16.72 3.09
CA ARG A 67 -3.99 -15.63 3.67
C ARG A 67 -4.32 -14.53 2.67
N TYR A 68 -3.33 -14.09 1.88
CA TYR A 68 -3.47 -12.92 1.01
C TYR A 68 -3.60 -13.27 -0.49
N GLY A 69 -3.42 -14.54 -0.86
CA GLY A 69 -3.43 -14.98 -2.26
C GLY A 69 -2.24 -14.43 -3.06
N GLN A 70 -2.33 -14.58 -4.39
CA GLN A 70 -1.32 -14.07 -5.32
C GLN A 70 -1.31 -12.52 -5.29
N PRO A 71 -0.17 -11.87 -5.02
CA PRO A 71 -0.10 -10.42 -5.05
C PRO A 71 -0.44 -9.85 -6.43
N GLN A 72 -1.29 -8.83 -6.47
CA GLN A 72 -1.58 -8.11 -7.70
C GLN A 72 -0.45 -7.10 -7.98
N ALA A 73 0.06 -7.08 -9.21
CA ALA A 73 1.08 -6.13 -9.61
C ALA A 73 0.50 -4.71 -9.81
N ALA A 74 1.16 -3.71 -9.24
CA ALA A 74 0.86 -2.29 -9.44
C ALA A 74 2.14 -1.55 -9.84
N TYR A 75 2.11 -0.80 -10.94
CA TYR A 75 3.26 0.00 -11.36
C TYR A 75 3.34 1.27 -10.52
N TYR A 76 4.51 1.61 -10.00
CA TYR A 76 4.68 2.68 -9.01
C TYR A 76 4.15 4.05 -9.47
N SER A 77 4.23 4.37 -10.77
CA SER A 77 3.78 5.67 -11.29
C SER A 77 2.30 5.69 -11.67
N TYR A 78 1.63 4.54 -11.68
CA TYR A 78 0.22 4.44 -12.04
C TYR A 78 -0.65 4.46 -10.80
N GLN A 79 -1.74 5.24 -10.89
CA GLN A 79 -2.79 5.21 -9.87
C GLN A 79 -3.48 3.85 -9.89
N TRP A 80 -3.63 3.24 -8.72
CA TRP A 80 -4.18 1.89 -8.57
C TRP A 80 -5.45 1.92 -7.72
N ALA A 81 -6.47 1.15 -8.10
CA ALA A 81 -7.66 0.97 -7.26
C ALA A 81 -8.06 -0.50 -7.20
N PRO A 82 -8.48 -0.99 -6.02
CA PRO A 82 -9.02 -2.34 -5.91
C PRO A 82 -10.39 -2.42 -6.57
N VAL A 83 -10.61 -3.49 -7.32
CA VAL A 83 -11.95 -3.89 -7.77
C VAL A 83 -12.31 -5.16 -7.01
N LEU A 84 -13.35 -5.08 -6.18
CA LEU A 84 -13.79 -6.21 -5.36
C LEU A 84 -15.01 -6.88 -5.99
N ASP A 85 -14.97 -8.19 -6.08
CA ASP A 85 -16.06 -9.02 -6.57
C ASP A 85 -16.71 -9.77 -5.41
N VAL A 86 -18.03 -9.90 -5.47
CA VAL A 86 -18.82 -10.73 -4.56
C VAL A 86 -18.91 -12.11 -5.17
N TYR A 87 -18.59 -13.11 -4.36
CA TYR A 87 -18.66 -14.52 -4.70
C TYR A 87 -19.75 -15.20 -3.88
N GLU A 88 -20.46 -16.12 -4.52
CA GLU A 88 -21.28 -17.14 -3.85
C GLU A 88 -20.73 -18.50 -4.27
N GLY A 89 -20.05 -19.16 -3.33
CA GLY A 89 -19.22 -20.32 -3.63
C GLY A 89 -18.07 -19.97 -4.60
N ASN A 90 -18.10 -20.57 -5.78
CA ASN A 90 -17.09 -20.37 -6.85
C ASN A 90 -17.56 -19.45 -7.98
N LYS A 91 -18.76 -18.84 -7.86
CA LYS A 91 -19.31 -17.96 -8.90
C LYS A 91 -19.24 -16.51 -8.47
N VAL A 92 -18.79 -15.65 -9.38
CA VAL A 92 -18.90 -14.20 -9.22
C VAL A 92 -20.35 -13.82 -9.46
N VAL A 93 -20.99 -13.22 -8.45
CA VAL A 93 -22.39 -12.78 -8.54
C VAL A 93 -22.51 -11.28 -8.81
N GLY A 94 -21.44 -10.51 -8.60
CA GLY A 94 -21.43 -9.08 -8.88
C GLY A 94 -20.19 -8.38 -8.35
N ASN A 95 -20.17 -7.06 -8.46
CA ASN A 95 -19.09 -6.22 -7.95
C ASN A 95 -19.54 -5.52 -6.68
N VAL A 96 -18.61 -5.22 -5.78
CA VAL A 96 -18.89 -4.35 -4.64
C VAL A 96 -19.09 -2.92 -5.14
N THR A 97 -20.34 -2.48 -5.14
CA THR A 97 -20.72 -1.10 -5.52
C THR A 97 -20.83 -0.15 -4.33
N ALA A 98 -20.75 -0.71 -3.12
CA ALA A 98 -20.90 0.00 -1.87
C ALA A 98 -19.59 0.63 -1.37
N ASP A 99 -19.72 1.48 -0.36
CA ASP A 99 -18.57 2.05 0.36
C ASP A 99 -17.79 0.94 1.07
N PHE A 100 -16.47 0.91 0.84
CA PHE A 100 -15.54 0.04 1.56
C PHE A 100 -14.29 0.79 1.99
N ALA A 101 -13.77 0.44 3.16
CA ALA A 101 -12.48 0.94 3.64
C ALA A 101 -11.36 -0.01 3.17
N LEU A 102 -10.21 0.56 2.87
CA LEU A 102 -8.98 -0.16 2.59
C LEU A 102 -7.94 0.18 3.66
N VAL A 103 -7.48 -0.81 4.41
CA VAL A 103 -6.52 -0.62 5.50
C VAL A 103 -5.27 -1.45 5.23
N GLU A 104 -4.09 -0.83 5.30
CA GLU A 104 -2.83 -1.56 5.22
C GLU A 104 -2.53 -2.21 6.59
N VAL A 105 -2.39 -3.52 6.62
CA VAL A 105 -2.37 -4.28 7.89
C VAL A 105 -1.05 -4.20 8.62
N THR A 106 0.06 -3.92 7.94
CA THR A 106 1.39 -3.80 8.55
C THR A 106 1.67 -2.41 9.12
N GLY A 107 0.86 -1.43 8.73
CA GLY A 107 1.02 -0.02 9.08
C GLY A 107 1.83 0.76 8.05
N ARG A 108 2.17 0.20 6.89
CA ARG A 108 2.97 0.89 5.88
C ARG A 108 2.26 2.17 5.44
N ASN A 109 2.97 3.29 5.41
CA ASN A 109 2.38 4.61 5.12
C ASN A 109 2.91 5.25 3.83
N THR A 110 3.60 4.46 3.00
CA THR A 110 4.26 4.91 1.76
C THR A 110 3.30 4.89 0.56
N PHE A 111 2.03 5.20 0.81
CA PHE A 111 1.01 5.38 -0.23
C PHE A 111 0.10 6.53 0.19
N ALA A 112 -0.59 7.12 -0.78
CA ALA A 112 -1.55 8.18 -0.56
C ALA A 112 -2.84 7.92 -1.35
N TYR A 113 -3.91 8.58 -0.93
CA TYR A 113 -5.18 8.57 -1.64
C TYR A 113 -5.23 9.76 -2.60
N VAL A 114 -5.76 9.53 -3.80
CA VAL A 114 -5.89 10.58 -4.82
C VAL A 114 -6.96 11.60 -4.44
N LEU A 115 -8.06 11.16 -3.82
CA LEU A 115 -9.15 12.05 -3.45
C LEU A 115 -8.95 12.65 -2.07
N THR A 116 -9.41 13.89 -1.94
CA THR A 116 -9.52 14.62 -0.67
C THR A 116 -10.98 14.70 -0.24
N ALA A 117 -11.21 15.05 1.02
CA ALA A 117 -12.55 15.23 1.56
C ALA A 117 -13.33 16.34 0.82
N ASP A 118 -12.63 17.38 0.35
CA ASP A 118 -13.20 18.45 -0.47
C ASP A 118 -13.63 17.94 -1.85
N ALA A 119 -12.78 17.16 -2.53
CA ALA A 119 -13.06 16.63 -3.86
C ALA A 119 -14.32 15.75 -3.92
N VAL A 120 -14.63 15.05 -2.82
CA VAL A 120 -15.85 14.22 -2.71
C VAL A 120 -17.04 14.97 -2.09
N GLY A 121 -16.86 16.22 -1.64
CA GLY A 121 -17.92 17.02 -1.04
C GLY A 121 -18.33 16.60 0.38
N CYS A 122 -17.38 16.13 1.19
CA CYS A 122 -17.64 15.85 2.60
C CYS A 122 -18.16 17.10 3.33
N ARG A 123 -19.14 16.91 4.22
CA ARG A 123 -19.74 18.00 5.03
C ARG A 123 -19.16 18.09 6.45
N ARG A 124 -18.35 17.11 6.82
CA ARG A 124 -17.61 17.02 8.08
C ARG A 124 -16.34 16.20 7.87
N MET A 125 -15.47 16.20 8.87
CA MET A 125 -14.25 15.41 8.82
C MET A 125 -14.56 13.91 8.60
N PRO A 126 -14.05 13.29 7.52
CA PRO A 126 -14.19 11.86 7.31
C PRO A 126 -13.40 11.09 8.37
N GLN A 127 -13.85 9.86 8.66
CA GLN A 127 -13.05 8.93 9.46
C GLN A 127 -11.82 8.49 8.66
N GLY A 128 -10.68 8.32 9.32
CA GLY A 128 -9.44 7.80 8.74
C GLY A 128 -8.95 6.57 9.48
N ALA A 129 -8.04 5.80 8.90
CA ALA A 129 -7.67 4.48 9.42
C ALA A 129 -7.07 4.59 10.81
N VAL A 130 -6.22 5.59 11.02
CA VAL A 130 -5.61 5.90 12.30
C VAL A 130 -6.67 6.17 13.38
N SER A 131 -7.70 6.96 13.07
CA SER A 131 -8.70 7.34 14.08
C SER A 131 -9.65 6.20 14.41
N VAL A 132 -9.94 5.31 13.45
CA VAL A 132 -10.82 4.17 13.68
C VAL A 132 -10.10 2.98 14.30
N LEU A 133 -8.84 2.74 13.95
CA LEU A 133 -8.06 1.67 14.56
C LEU A 133 -7.71 1.98 16.01
N SER A 134 -7.27 3.21 16.30
CA SER A 134 -6.94 3.63 17.68
C SER A 134 -8.15 3.67 18.62
N SER A 135 -9.37 3.83 18.08
CA SER A 135 -10.61 3.83 18.86
C SER A 135 -11.28 2.45 18.96
N SER A 136 -10.79 1.45 18.23
CA SER A 136 -11.32 0.08 18.26
C SER A 136 -10.58 -0.78 19.29
N SER A 137 -11.27 -1.29 20.30
CA SER A 137 -10.70 -2.31 21.20
C SER A 137 -10.40 -3.57 20.38
N GLY A 138 -9.11 -3.94 20.30
CA GLY A 138 -8.65 -5.14 19.58
C GLY A 138 -8.36 -4.94 18.08
N GLY A 139 -8.14 -3.71 17.60
CA GLY A 139 -7.68 -3.47 16.21
C GLY A 139 -8.69 -3.88 15.13
N ALA A 140 -9.96 -4.04 15.49
CA ALA A 140 -11.02 -4.47 14.60
C ALA A 140 -11.27 -3.47 13.45
N GLY A 141 -10.79 -2.22 13.57
CA GLY A 141 -10.86 -1.21 12.50
C GLY A 141 -12.29 -0.86 12.13
N TRP A 142 -12.50 -0.43 10.88
CA TRP A 142 -13.86 -0.12 10.43
C TRP A 142 -14.75 -1.34 10.39
N THR A 143 -15.97 -1.12 10.86
CA THR A 143 -17.11 -2.00 10.77
C THR A 143 -18.31 -1.19 10.32
N ARG A 144 -19.35 -1.89 9.85
CA ARG A 144 -20.65 -1.28 9.58
C ARG A 144 -21.20 -0.46 10.76
N ASN A 145 -20.97 -0.90 11.98
CA ASN A 145 -21.58 -0.31 13.17
C ASN A 145 -20.85 0.95 13.64
N ASN A 146 -19.55 1.09 13.33
CA ASN A 146 -18.76 2.26 13.73
C ASN A 146 -18.50 3.25 12.57
N PHE A 147 -18.76 2.84 11.32
CA PHE A 147 -18.63 3.73 10.17
C PHE A 147 -19.70 4.82 10.21
N ARG A 148 -19.26 6.06 10.02
CA ARG A 148 -20.13 7.22 9.90
C ARG A 148 -19.76 7.95 8.62
N SER A 149 -20.71 8.08 7.71
CA SER A 149 -20.54 8.82 6.46
C SER A 149 -20.28 10.31 6.70
N CYS A 150 -19.32 10.90 5.97
CA CYS A 150 -19.01 12.33 6.06
C CYS A 150 -20.09 13.23 5.42
N PHE A 151 -21.10 12.65 4.77
CA PHE A 151 -22.14 13.39 4.04
C PHE A 151 -23.38 13.73 4.89
N SER A 152 -23.59 13.02 6.00
CA SER A 152 -24.87 13.03 6.73
C SER A 152 -25.07 14.24 7.64
N SER A 153 -24.00 14.89 8.11
CA SER A 153 -24.10 16.02 9.04
C SER A 153 -23.05 17.07 8.72
N VAL A 154 -23.42 18.34 8.93
CA VAL A 154 -22.53 19.50 8.74
C VAL A 154 -21.76 19.74 10.04
N ASP A 155 -20.45 19.93 9.91
CA ASP A 155 -19.58 20.35 11.01
C ASP A 155 -19.05 21.75 10.71
N SER A 156 -19.44 22.74 11.52
CA SER A 156 -19.04 24.13 11.32
C SER A 156 -17.55 24.38 11.54
N ALA A 157 -16.85 23.47 12.23
CA ALA A 157 -15.40 23.52 12.38
C ALA A 157 -14.65 22.93 11.18
N PHE A 158 -15.35 22.20 10.30
CA PHE A 158 -14.78 21.60 9.09
C PHE A 158 -14.79 22.60 7.93
N THR A 159 -13.69 23.34 7.79
CA THR A 159 -13.53 24.35 6.74
C THR A 159 -13.08 23.72 5.42
N SER A 160 -13.28 24.43 4.30
CA SER A 160 -12.79 24.02 2.98
C SER A 160 -11.27 23.81 2.94
N SER A 161 -10.49 24.58 3.71
CA SER A 161 -9.03 24.38 3.80
C SER A 161 -8.65 23.06 4.47
N ILE A 162 -9.38 22.67 5.51
CA ILE A 162 -9.21 21.36 6.15
C ILE A 162 -9.68 20.27 5.20
N ALA A 163 -10.81 20.47 4.52
CA ALA A 163 -11.34 19.50 3.55
C ALA A 163 -10.36 19.23 2.40
N ALA A 164 -9.70 20.27 1.88
CA ALA A 164 -8.75 20.16 0.78
C ALA A 164 -7.45 19.44 1.16
N SER A 165 -7.05 19.50 2.43
CA SER A 165 -5.85 18.84 2.95
C SER A 165 -6.11 17.46 3.57
N THR A 166 -7.37 17.08 3.77
CA THR A 166 -7.74 15.80 4.37
C THR A 166 -7.89 14.73 3.29
N PRO A 167 -7.09 13.64 3.29
CA PRO A 167 -7.25 12.54 2.35
C PRO A 167 -8.57 11.80 2.59
N TYR A 168 -9.20 11.33 1.52
CA TYR A 168 -10.41 10.53 1.58
C TYR A 168 -10.05 9.05 1.40
N GLU A 169 -10.22 8.24 2.45
CA GLU A 169 -9.75 6.86 2.50
C GLU A 169 -10.80 5.82 2.06
N ILE A 170 -12.05 6.26 1.84
CA ILE A 170 -13.16 5.37 1.49
C ILE A 170 -13.20 5.18 -0.03
N PHE A 171 -13.40 3.95 -0.45
CA PHE A 171 -13.58 3.59 -1.86
C PHE A 171 -15.03 3.26 -2.14
N ASN A 172 -15.45 3.60 -3.36
CA ASN A 172 -16.72 3.21 -3.94
C ASN A 172 -16.48 3.00 -5.44
N ARG A 173 -17.33 2.21 -6.10
CA ARG A 173 -17.31 2.03 -7.55
C ARG A 173 -17.36 3.36 -8.33
N THR A 174 -18.08 4.37 -7.83
CA THR A 174 -18.33 5.61 -8.56
C THR A 174 -17.47 6.80 -8.14
N ASN A 175 -16.86 6.75 -6.95
CA ASN A 175 -16.12 7.92 -6.44
C ASN A 175 -14.80 8.16 -7.19
N GLY A 176 -14.26 7.16 -7.87
CA GLY A 176 -13.01 7.27 -8.64
C GLY A 176 -11.75 7.37 -7.76
N ASN A 177 -11.85 7.03 -6.47
CA ASN A 177 -10.71 7.06 -5.56
C ASN A 177 -9.67 6.01 -5.98
N LYS A 178 -8.40 6.37 -5.83
CA LYS A 178 -7.26 5.53 -6.19
C LYS A 178 -6.13 5.77 -5.20
N LEU A 179 -5.21 4.81 -5.15
CA LEU A 179 -3.93 4.92 -4.47
C LEU A 179 -2.86 5.43 -5.41
N THR A 180 -1.98 6.26 -4.87
CA THR A 180 -0.68 6.59 -5.43
C THR A 180 0.41 6.03 -4.52
N TRP A 181 1.48 5.54 -5.11
CA TRP A 181 2.60 4.96 -4.37
C TRP A 181 3.62 6.05 -4.07
N GLY A 182 3.87 6.27 -2.78
CA GLY A 182 4.83 7.26 -2.30
C GLY A 182 6.25 6.71 -2.24
N ASN A 183 7.22 7.63 -2.11
CA ASN A 183 8.64 7.35 -1.87
C ASN A 183 9.38 6.50 -2.90
N SER A 184 8.79 6.21 -4.07
CA SER A 184 9.44 5.48 -5.15
C SER A 184 10.10 4.16 -4.67
N GLU A 185 9.40 3.39 -3.84
CA GLU A 185 9.90 2.09 -3.38
C GLU A 185 9.16 0.93 -4.05
N ASN A 186 9.92 -0.12 -4.38
CA ASN A 186 9.34 -1.42 -4.70
C ASN A 186 9.00 -2.13 -3.39
N ALA A 187 7.73 -2.47 -3.20
CA ALA A 187 7.28 -3.03 -1.94
C ALA A 187 6.04 -3.91 -2.08
N LEU A 188 5.87 -4.80 -1.11
CA LEU A 188 4.68 -5.63 -0.96
C LEU A 188 3.78 -5.02 0.12
N TYR A 189 2.59 -4.57 -0.27
CA TYR A 189 1.58 -4.05 0.65
C TYR A 189 0.55 -5.12 0.92
N MET A 190 0.13 -5.23 2.18
CA MET A 190 -0.92 -6.16 2.59
C MET A 190 -2.12 -5.34 3.03
N PHE A 191 -3.24 -5.49 2.33
CA PHE A 191 -4.44 -4.73 2.59
C PHE A 191 -5.57 -5.61 3.09
N ARG A 192 -6.39 -5.03 3.97
CA ARG A 192 -7.69 -5.53 4.35
C ARG A 192 -8.75 -4.58 3.83
N ALA A 193 -9.64 -5.09 2.98
CA ALA A 193 -10.83 -4.37 2.56
C ALA A 193 -12.03 -4.79 3.39
N THR A 194 -12.82 -3.83 3.87
CA THR A 194 -14.05 -4.08 4.64
C THR A 194 -15.19 -3.26 4.08
N VAL A 195 -16.31 -3.91 3.74
CA VAL A 195 -17.53 -3.22 3.29
C VAL A 195 -18.21 -2.54 4.46
N LEU A 196 -18.52 -1.26 4.29
CA LEU A 196 -19.04 -0.39 5.33
C LEU A 196 -20.55 -0.18 5.22
N ASP A 197 -21.08 -0.23 4.00
CA ASP A 197 -22.49 0.05 3.75
C ASP A 197 -23.42 -1.01 4.37
N PRO A 198 -24.34 -0.61 5.28
CA PRO A 198 -25.32 -1.52 5.85
C PRO A 198 -26.35 -2.04 4.83
N GLN A 199 -26.60 -1.31 3.75
CA GLN A 199 -27.61 -1.65 2.75
C GLN A 199 -27.10 -2.64 1.69
N PHE A 200 -25.78 -2.79 1.55
CA PHE A 200 -25.19 -3.65 0.51
C PHE A 200 -25.43 -5.15 0.75
N SER A 201 -25.32 -5.59 2.00
CA SER A 201 -25.60 -6.98 2.38
C SER A 201 -25.93 -7.04 3.87
N TYR A 202 -26.43 -8.15 4.41
CA TYR A 202 -26.55 -8.33 5.87
C TYR A 202 -25.28 -8.90 6.51
N CYS A 203 -24.28 -9.26 5.70
CA CYS A 203 -23.06 -9.93 6.12
C CYS A 203 -21.96 -8.92 6.43
N THR A 204 -21.08 -9.26 7.38
CA THR A 204 -19.78 -8.58 7.53
C THR A 204 -18.85 -9.11 6.45
N LEU A 205 -18.71 -8.37 5.35
CA LEU A 205 -17.86 -8.75 4.23
C LEU A 205 -16.50 -8.05 4.37
N SER A 206 -15.45 -8.84 4.56
CA SER A 206 -14.06 -8.39 4.51
C SER A 206 -13.19 -9.39 3.76
N THR A 207 -12.11 -8.90 3.18
CA THR A 207 -11.09 -9.73 2.53
C THR A 207 -9.72 -9.12 2.73
N GLU A 208 -8.71 -9.98 2.77
CA GLU A 208 -7.32 -9.57 2.78
C GLU A 208 -6.66 -9.97 1.47
N PHE A 209 -5.79 -9.11 0.96
CA PHE A 209 -5.05 -9.35 -0.27
C PHE A 209 -3.74 -8.59 -0.27
N ALA A 210 -2.84 -8.94 -1.19
CA ALA A 210 -1.56 -8.25 -1.33
C ALA A 210 -1.43 -7.54 -2.68
N VAL A 211 -0.70 -6.43 -2.66
CA VAL A 211 -0.36 -5.64 -3.85
C VAL A 211 1.16 -5.48 -3.90
N GLN A 212 1.75 -5.91 -5.01
CA GLN A 212 3.17 -5.74 -5.27
C GLN A 212 3.39 -4.50 -6.12
N VAL A 213 4.04 -3.49 -5.55
CA VAL A 213 4.48 -2.30 -6.27
C VAL A 213 5.83 -2.54 -6.91
N TYR A 214 5.95 -2.23 -8.20
CA TYR A 214 7.17 -2.43 -8.97
C TYR A 214 7.51 -1.24 -9.88
N GLY A 215 8.76 -1.22 -10.35
CA GLY A 215 9.29 -0.25 -11.31
C GLY A 215 9.78 1.05 -10.69
N ALA A 216 9.81 1.14 -9.36
CA ALA A 216 10.14 2.39 -8.70
C ALA A 216 11.64 2.73 -8.86
N PRO A 217 11.98 4.00 -9.19
CA PRO A 217 13.35 4.41 -9.42
C PRO A 217 14.14 4.45 -8.11
N LEU A 218 15.44 4.19 -8.20
CA LEU A 218 16.33 4.33 -7.05
C LEU A 218 16.25 5.74 -6.46
N PRO A 219 16.32 5.91 -5.12
CA PRO A 219 16.37 7.22 -4.49
C PRO A 219 17.49 8.10 -5.09
N ALA A 220 17.22 9.38 -5.28
CA ALA A 220 18.16 10.32 -5.91
C ALA A 220 19.54 10.32 -5.22
N GLY A 221 19.57 10.22 -3.88
CA GLY A 221 20.83 10.12 -3.13
C GLY A 221 21.67 8.90 -3.50
N THR A 222 21.04 7.74 -3.69
CA THR A 222 21.72 6.51 -4.12
C THR A 222 22.24 6.66 -5.55
N GLN A 223 21.45 7.27 -6.44
CA GLN A 223 21.87 7.52 -7.83
C GLN A 223 23.12 8.43 -7.88
N VAL A 224 23.09 9.55 -7.15
CA VAL A 224 24.24 10.47 -7.03
C VAL A 224 25.45 9.76 -6.42
N GLY A 225 25.24 8.97 -5.36
CA GLY A 225 26.30 8.21 -4.71
C GLY A 225 27.02 7.25 -5.65
N ILE A 226 26.28 6.54 -6.51
CA ILE A 226 26.86 5.64 -7.53
C ILE A 226 27.71 6.43 -8.53
N VAL A 227 27.20 7.55 -9.04
CA VAL A 227 27.91 8.37 -10.03
C VAL A 227 29.19 8.97 -9.44
N VAL A 228 29.10 9.57 -8.27
CA VAL A 228 30.26 10.16 -7.57
C VAL A 228 31.28 9.07 -7.21
N GLY A 229 30.81 7.92 -6.71
CA GLY A 229 31.66 6.77 -6.40
C GLY A 229 32.44 6.27 -7.61
N PHE A 230 31.78 6.20 -8.78
CA PHE A 230 32.43 5.82 -10.02
C PHE A 230 33.50 6.83 -10.45
N ILE A 231 33.22 8.13 -10.36
CA ILE A 231 34.20 9.19 -10.68
C ILE A 231 35.43 9.09 -9.76
N VAL A 232 35.23 8.92 -8.45
CA VAL A 232 36.32 8.77 -7.48
C VAL A 232 37.15 7.52 -7.76
N ALA A 233 36.51 6.39 -8.11
CA ALA A 233 37.21 5.16 -8.47
C ALA A 233 38.10 5.33 -9.71
N VAL A 234 37.61 6.02 -10.75
CA VAL A 234 38.40 6.33 -11.96
C VAL A 234 39.57 7.25 -11.63
N LEU A 235 39.36 8.31 -10.84
CA LEU A 235 40.43 9.22 -10.42
C LEU A 235 41.49 8.51 -9.57
N ALA A 236 41.08 7.61 -8.68
CA ALA A 236 41.98 6.79 -7.88
C ALA A 236 42.81 5.84 -8.75
N ALA A 237 42.21 5.21 -9.76
CA ALA A 237 42.91 4.37 -10.71
C ALA A 237 43.93 5.16 -11.55
N LEU A 238 43.59 6.37 -11.98
CA LEU A 238 44.52 7.27 -12.68
C LEU A 238 45.66 7.74 -11.78
N ALA A 239 45.39 8.06 -10.52
CA ALA A 239 46.42 8.43 -9.57
C ALA A 239 47.36 7.25 -9.27
N ALA A 240 46.82 6.04 -9.10
CA ALA A 240 47.60 4.83 -8.90
C ALA A 240 48.48 4.51 -10.11
N SER A 241 47.93 4.59 -11.33
CA SER A 241 48.71 4.35 -12.55
C SER A 241 49.82 5.38 -12.73
N TYR A 242 49.56 6.66 -12.44
CA TYR A 242 50.57 7.71 -12.44
C TYR A 242 51.69 7.46 -11.42
N TRP A 243 51.34 7.02 -10.20
CA TRP A 243 52.31 6.67 -9.17
C TRP A 243 53.20 5.48 -9.57
N VAL A 244 52.62 4.44 -10.17
CA VAL A 244 53.36 3.28 -10.69
C VAL A 244 54.29 3.71 -11.82
N TYR A 245 53.78 4.49 -12.78
CA TYR A 245 54.57 5.03 -13.88
C TYR A 245 55.76 5.84 -13.37
N ARG A 246 55.52 6.76 -12.42
CA ARG A 246 56.58 7.60 -11.83
C ARG A 246 57.63 6.76 -11.10
N ARG A 247 57.22 5.73 -10.34
CA ARG A 247 58.17 4.80 -9.71
C ARG A 247 59.05 4.10 -10.74
N ASN A 248 58.49 3.62 -11.85
CA ASN A 248 59.26 2.93 -12.88
C ASN A 248 60.25 3.87 -13.59
N LYS A 249 59.83 5.09 -13.95
CA LYS A 249 60.69 6.12 -14.56
C LYS A 249 61.85 6.58 -13.66
N THR A 250 61.71 6.49 -12.34
CA THR A 250 62.78 6.86 -11.41
C THR A 250 63.86 5.78 -11.39
N LYS A 251 63.50 4.50 -11.58
CA LYS A 251 64.45 3.38 -11.64
C LYS A 251 65.34 3.46 -12.89
N GLU A 252 64.78 3.79 -14.06
CA GLU A 252 65.54 3.95 -15.32
C GLU A 252 66.64 5.03 -15.28
N LYS A 253 66.61 5.97 -14.32
CA LYS A 253 67.63 7.03 -14.21
C LYS A 253 68.81 6.67 -13.29
N THR A 254 68.77 5.49 -12.67
CA THR A 254 69.76 5.09 -11.66
C THR A 254 70.70 3.97 -12.16
N ASP A 255 70.49 3.49 -13.38
CA ASP A 255 71.40 2.65 -14.16
C ASP A 255 72.09 3.51 -15.24
#